data_AF-A0A8J6N3Z1-F1
#
_entry.id   AF-A0A8J6N3Z1-F1
#
_cell.length_a   1.000
_cell.length_b   1.000
_cell.length_c   1.000
_cell.angle_alpha   90.00
_cell.angle_beta   90.00
_cell.angle_gamma   90.00
#
_symmetry.space_group_name_H-M   'P 1'
#
loop_
_entity.id
_entity.type
_entity.pdbx_description
1 polymer ?
#
loop_
_entity_poly.entity_id
_entity_poly.type
_entity_poly.pdbx_seq_one_letter_code
_entity_poly.pdbx_strand_id
1 'polypeptide(L)' 'MTVQPKGEDLRKAVKWVSEKRKHEHVKDLKKLVADASLKFNLSPKDAEFLSRFISHR' A
#
# COMPACT_ATOMS: atom_id res chain seq x y z
N MET A 1 19.71 9.10 -16.54
CA MET A 1 19.31 9.41 -15.15
C MET A 1 17.90 8.90 -14.98
N THR A 2 17.73 7.73 -14.37
CA THR A 2 16.40 7.14 -14.18
C THR A 2 15.71 7.89 -13.05
N VAL A 3 14.92 8.90 -13.41
CA VAL A 3 13.90 9.46 -12.53
C VAL A 3 13.04 8.28 -12.10
N GLN A 4 13.30 7.75 -10.90
CA GLN A 4 12.31 6.92 -10.22
C GLN A 4 11.09 7.84 -10.05
N PRO A 5 9.94 7.51 -10.65
CA PRO A 5 8.77 8.35 -10.52
C PRO A 5 8.41 8.37 -9.04
N LYS A 6 8.40 9.56 -8.44
CA LYS A 6 8.00 9.77 -7.04
C LYS A 6 6.69 8.99 -6.79
N GLY A 7 6.77 7.93 -5.97
CA GLY A 7 5.63 7.06 -5.65
C GLY A 7 5.62 5.68 -6.32
N GLU A 8 6.72 5.17 -6.87
CA GLU A 8 6.80 3.77 -7.32
C GLU A 8 6.53 2.79 -6.16
N ASP A 9 7.06 3.07 -4.98
CA ASP A 9 6.86 2.28 -3.76
C ASP A 9 5.39 2.25 -3.35
N LEU A 10 4.73 3.40 -3.38
CA LEU A 10 3.30 3.53 -3.13
C LEU A 10 2.47 2.71 -4.12
N ARG A 11 2.80 2.76 -5.42
CA ARG A 11 2.10 1.97 -6.44
C ARG A 11 2.27 0.47 -6.22
N LYS A 12 3.48 0.02 -5.89
CA LYS A 12 3.76 -1.39 -5.57
C LYS A 12 3.00 -1.82 -4.32
N ALA A 13 2.97 -0.98 -3.28
CA ALA A 13 2.20 -1.21 -2.06
C ALA A 13 0.70 -1.33 -2.33
N VAL A 14 0.10 -0.40 -3.08
CA VAL A 14 -1.32 -0.44 -3.47
C VAL A 14 -1.67 -1.73 -4.21
N LYS A 15 -0.82 -2.12 -5.16
CA LYS A 15 -1.03 -3.35 -5.94
C LYS A 15 -0.94 -4.59 -5.05
N TRP A 16 0.09 -4.67 -4.21
CA TRP A 16 0.28 -5.78 -3.28
C TRP A 16 -0.88 -5.93 -2.28
N VAL A 17 -1.34 -4.82 -1.68
CA VAL A 17 -2.49 -4.81 -0.77
C VAL A 17 -3.78 -5.22 -1.50
N SER A 18 -3.98 -4.74 -2.73
CA SER A 18 -5.16 -5.08 -3.54
C SER A 18 -5.19 -6.57 -3.90
N GLU A 19 -4.05 -7.18 -4.22
CA GLU A 19 -3.95 -8.62 -4.50
C GLU A 19 -4.15 -9.46 -3.25
N LYS A 20 -3.52 -9.08 -2.13
CA LYS A 20 -3.75 -9.73 -0.83
C LYS A 20 -5.22 -9.67 -0.41
N ARG A 21 -5.89 -8.53 -0.56
CA ARG A 21 -7.33 -8.36 -0.27
C ARG A 21 -8.22 -9.21 -1.18
N LYS A 22 -7.80 -9.48 -2.42
CA LYS A 22 -8.55 -10.33 -3.36
C LYS A 22 -8.44 -11.82 -3.02
N HIS A 23 -7.24 -12.27 -2.64
CA HIS A 23 -7.00 -13.68 -2.36
C HIS A 23 -7.45 -14.09 -0.96
N GLU A 24 -7.19 -13.23 0.01
CA GLU A 24 -7.56 -13.46 1.39
C GLU A 24 -8.74 -12.55 1.68
N HIS A 25 -9.81 -13.09 2.28
CA HIS A 25 -10.91 -12.29 2.83
C HIS A 25 -10.40 -11.53 4.07
N VAL A 26 -9.40 -10.66 3.87
CA VAL A 26 -8.68 -9.97 4.93
C VAL A 26 -9.62 -8.94 5.53
N LYS A 27 -10.12 -9.24 6.73
CA LYS A 27 -10.89 -8.30 7.54
C LYS A 27 -10.06 -7.09 7.99
N ASP A 28 -8.74 -7.20 7.99
CA ASP A 28 -7.84 -6.21 8.57
C ASP A 28 -7.01 -5.43 7.54
N LEU A 29 -7.65 -4.47 6.88
CA LEU A 29 -7.01 -3.49 5.99
C LEU A 29 -5.85 -2.75 6.67
N LYS A 30 -5.99 -2.41 7.96
CA LYS A 30 -4.94 -1.76 8.75
C LYS A 30 -3.65 -2.59 8.80
N LYS A 31 -3.79 -3.91 8.88
CA LYS A 31 -2.66 -4.84 8.94
C LYS A 31 -1.95 -4.90 7.59
N LEU A 32 -2.72 -4.99 6.50
CA LEU A 32 -2.19 -4.92 5.14
C LEU A 32 -1.43 -3.63 4.83
N VAL A 33 -1.97 -2.49 5.26
CA VAL A 33 -1.32 -1.18 5.11
C VAL A 33 -0.02 -1.16 5.90
N ALA A 34 -0.02 -1.62 7.16
CA ALA A 34 1.18 -1.67 7.98
C ALA A 34 2.28 -2.57 7.39
N ASP A 35 1.91 -3.78 6.95
CA ASP A 35 2.81 -4.70 6.24
C ASP A 35 3.38 -4.06 4.97
N ALA A 36 2.54 -3.40 4.17
CA ALA A 36 2.98 -2.72 2.96
C ALA A 36 3.88 -1.52 3.28
N SER A 37 3.58 -0.76 4.33
CA SER A 37 4.42 0.36 4.77
C SER A 37 5.81 -0.09 5.20
N LEU A 38 5.90 -1.18 5.96
CA LEU A 38 7.17 -1.79 6.34
C LEU A 38 7.91 -2.37 5.13
N LYS A 39 7.19 -3.05 4.24
CA LYS A 39 7.78 -3.77 3.10
C LYS A 39 8.28 -2.87 1.98
N PHE A 40 7.57 -1.78 1.71
CA PHE A 40 7.90 -0.80 0.67
C PHE A 40 8.54 0.47 1.25
N ASN A 41 8.87 0.47 2.55
CA ASN A 41 9.46 1.59 3.26
C ASN A 41 8.70 2.91 3.02
N LEU A 42 7.37 2.83 3.10
CA LEU A 42 6.49 3.97 2.83
C LEU A 42 6.66 5.05 3.90
N SER A 43 6.72 6.30 3.46
CA SER A 43 6.63 7.42 4.40
C SER A 43 5.24 7.48 5.05
N PRO A 44 5.10 8.11 6.22
CA PRO A 44 3.80 8.26 6.90
C PRO A 44 2.71 8.86 5.99
N LYS A 45 3.09 9.79 5.11
CA LYS A 45 2.22 10.34 4.06
C LYS A 45 1.69 9.27 3.09
N ASP A 46 2.57 8.41 2.60
CA ASP A 46 2.21 7.34 1.66
C ASP A 46 1.37 6.25 2.36
N ALA A 47 1.68 5.93 3.62
CA ALA A 47 0.90 5.00 4.44
C ALA A 47 -0.53 5.49 4.66
N GLU A 48 -0.72 6.78 4.98
CA GLU A 48 -2.05 7.39 5.06
C GLU A 48 -2.78 7.36 3.72
N PHE A 49 -2.10 7.68 2.63
CA PHE A 49 -2.68 7.64 1.29
C PHE A 49 -3.12 6.23 0.91
N LEU A 50 -2.28 5.23 1.17
CA LEU A 50 -2.57 3.81 0.97
C LEU A 50 -3.80 3.39 1.79
N SER A 51 -3.81 3.67 3.09
CA SER A 51 -4.95 3.36 3.98
C SER A 51 -6.26 3.93 3.45
N ARG A 52 -6.25 5.22 3.08
CA ARG A 52 -7.42 5.92 2.58
C ARG A 52 -7.87 5.42 1.21
N PHE A 53 -6.94 5.08 0.33
CA PHE A 53 -7.21 4.53 -1.00
C PHE A 53 -7.88 3.16 -0.92
N ILE A 54 -7.42 2.28 -0.03
CA ILE A 54 -7.99 0.93 0.10
C ILE A 54 -9.31 0.97 0.89
N SER A 55 -9.47 1.87 1.87
CA SER A 55 -10.71 2.04 2.64
C SER A 55 -11.87 2.65 1.84
N HIS A 56 -11.59 3.43 0.79
CA HIS A 56 -12.61 4.06 -0.05
C HIS A 56 -13.07 3.15 -1.22
N ARG A 57 -12.58 1.91 -1.33
CA ARG A 57 -12.82 1.01 -2.48
C ARG A 57 -13.68 -0.20 -2.14
#